data_AF-A0A425Y850-F1
#
_entry.id   AF-A0A425Y850-F1
#
_cell.length_a   1.000
_cell.length_b   1.000
_cell.length_c   1.000
_cell.angle_alpha   90.00
_cell.angle_beta   90.00
_cell.angle_gamma   90.00
#
_symmetry.space_group_name_H-M   'P 1'
#
loop_
_entity.id
_entity.type
_entity.pdbx_description
1 polymer ?
#
loop_
_entity_poly.entity_id
_entity_poly.type
_entity_poly.pdbx_seq_one_letter_code
_entity_poly.pdbx_strand_id
1 'polypeptide(L)'
;MPQDEEIELASAQFDNLLNREQKEAFNYLLKHTVFCPNCRNICPQGVVDHITVLTDADEVLMKGKCAKCGSGVTRLMLIEEDACFADRVKEIRNN
;
A
#
# COMPACT_ATOMS: atom_id res chain seq x y z
N MET A 1 -5.15 -6.06 -22.39
CA MET A 1 -3.85 -6.32 -21.76
C MET A 1 -4.07 -7.51 -20.85
N PRO A 2 -3.14 -8.48 -20.74
CA PRO A 2 -3.25 -9.47 -19.67
C PRO A 2 -3.33 -8.69 -18.36
N GLN A 3 -4.33 -8.99 -17.53
CA GLN A 3 -4.38 -8.45 -16.18
C GLN A 3 -3.35 -9.24 -15.38
N ASP A 4 -2.28 -8.58 -14.97
CA ASP A 4 -1.34 -9.19 -14.04
C ASP A 4 -2.06 -9.45 -12.71
N GLU A 5 -1.68 -10.50 -11.98
CA GLU A 5 -2.33 -10.80 -10.70
C GLU A 5 -1.89 -9.79 -9.60
N GLU A 6 -2.76 -9.58 -8.60
CA GLU A 6 -2.39 -8.88 -7.38
C GLU A 6 -1.35 -9.70 -6.60
N ILE A 7 -0.28 -9.05 -6.11
CA ILE A 7 0.78 -9.72 -5.35
C ILE A 7 0.84 -9.13 -3.95
N GLU A 8 0.61 -9.96 -2.92
CA GLU A 8 0.92 -9.58 -1.54
C GLU A 8 2.44 -9.49 -1.37
N LEU A 9 2.93 -8.33 -0.97
CA LEU A 9 4.36 -8.03 -0.87
C LEU A 9 4.89 -8.51 0.48
N ALA A 10 5.87 -9.40 0.45
CA ALA A 10 6.74 -9.64 1.61
C ALA A 10 7.52 -8.36 1.96
N SER A 11 7.97 -8.24 3.21
CA SER A 11 8.68 -7.04 3.69
C SER A 11 9.89 -6.67 2.81
N ALA A 12 10.67 -7.66 2.35
CA ALA A 12 11.80 -7.43 1.46
C ALA A 12 11.38 -6.93 0.06
N GLN A 13 10.27 -7.43 -0.48
CA GLN A 13 9.74 -6.95 -1.77
C GLN A 13 9.23 -5.52 -1.66
N PHE A 14 8.49 -5.20 -0.58
CA PHE A 14 8.09 -3.83 -0.28
C PHE A 14 9.29 -2.88 -0.13
N ASP A 15 10.34 -3.36 0.55
CA ASP A 15 11.54 -2.56 0.77
C ASP A 15 12.33 -2.28 -0.50
N ASN A 16 12.32 -3.20 -1.45
CA ASN A 16 12.95 -3.02 -2.77
C ASN A 16 12.06 -2.20 -3.70
N LEU A 17 10.74 -2.31 -3.58
CA LEU A 17 9.77 -1.60 -4.42
C LEU A 17 9.84 -0.10 -4.23
N LEU A 18 9.87 0.37 -2.98
CA LEU A 18 9.81 1.80 -2.65
C LEU A 18 11.18 2.38 -2.33
N ASN A 19 11.44 3.59 -2.79
CA ASN A 19 12.59 4.38 -2.36
C ASN A 19 12.32 4.97 -0.95
N ARG A 20 13.33 5.60 -0.35
CA ARG A 20 13.21 6.14 1.01
C ARG A 20 12.07 7.15 1.16
N GLU A 21 11.97 8.11 0.25
CA GLU A 21 10.94 9.16 0.29
C GLU A 21 9.54 8.56 0.13
N GLN A 22 9.37 7.59 -0.77
CA GLN A 22 8.12 6.86 -0.95
C GLN A 22 7.73 6.07 0.29
N LYS A 23 8.67 5.45 1.01
CA LYS A 23 8.38 4.78 2.30
C LYS A 23 7.95 5.78 3.36
N GLU A 24 8.56 6.96 3.41
CA GLU A 24 8.17 8.02 4.33
C GLU A 24 6.73 8.51 4.00
N ALA A 25 6.41 8.72 2.73
CA ALA A 25 5.08 9.05 2.25
C ALA A 25 4.05 7.95 2.55
N PHE A 26 4.38 6.68 2.31
CA PHE A 26 3.53 5.53 2.64
C PHE A 26 3.18 5.51 4.13
N ASN A 27 4.18 5.68 5.00
CA ASN A 27 3.99 5.74 6.44
C ASN A 27 3.11 6.92 6.86
N TYR A 28 3.28 8.07 6.22
CA TYR A 28 2.42 9.24 6.45
C TYR A 28 0.97 8.94 6.05
N LEU A 29 0.74 8.39 4.86
CA LEU A 29 -0.59 8.04 4.36
C LEU A 29 -1.29 7.06 5.30
N LEU A 30 -0.58 6.01 5.74
CA LEU A 30 -1.09 5.00 6.66
C LEU A 30 -1.54 5.60 8.00
N LYS A 31 -0.77 6.55 8.54
CA LYS A 31 -1.04 7.16 9.85
C LYS A 31 -2.12 8.24 9.81
N HIS A 32 -2.23 8.97 8.70
CA HIS A 32 -2.96 10.24 8.69
C HIS A 32 -4.09 10.32 7.66
N THR A 33 -4.24 9.35 6.75
CA THR A 33 -5.21 9.50 5.64
C THR A 33 -6.18 8.34 5.47
N VAL A 34 -6.05 7.27 6.25
CA VAL A 34 -6.90 6.08 6.12
C VAL A 34 -8.25 6.33 6.77
N PHE A 35 -9.26 6.59 5.96
CA PHE A 35 -10.64 6.78 6.42
C PHE A 35 -11.30 5.45 6.80
N CYS A 36 -11.93 5.40 7.96
CA CYS A 36 -12.73 4.27 8.39
C CYS A 36 -14.22 4.61 8.24
N PRO A 37 -14.97 3.92 7.36
CA PRO A 37 -16.38 4.22 7.12
C PRO A 37 -17.27 3.97 8.36
N ASN A 38 -16.90 3.00 9.20
CA ASN A 38 -17.62 2.70 10.43
C ASN A 38 -17.41 3.79 11.50
N CYS A 39 -16.18 4.29 11.65
CA CYS A 39 -15.88 5.41 12.55
C CYS A 39 -16.28 6.78 11.99
N ARG A 40 -16.54 6.86 10.68
CA ARG A 40 -16.78 8.11 9.92
C ARG A 40 -15.69 9.15 10.13
N ASN A 41 -14.44 8.69 10.26
CA ASN A 41 -13.28 9.54 10.52
C ASN A 41 -12.02 8.85 9.98
N ILE A 42 -10.94 9.60 9.81
CA ILE A 42 -9.59 9.03 9.69
C ILE A 42 -9.38 8.13 10.91
N CYS A 43 -8.87 6.91 10.69
CA CYS A 43 -8.72 5.85 11.70
C CYS A 43 -8.22 6.43 13.04
N PRO A 44 -9.11 6.64 14.04
CA PRO A 44 -8.79 7.51 15.16
C PRO A 44 -7.69 6.98 16.09
N GLN A 45 -7.40 5.68 15.97
CA GLN A 45 -6.36 4.97 16.71
C GLN A 45 -5.34 4.32 15.74
N GLY A 46 -5.32 4.75 14.48
CA GLY A 46 -4.46 4.18 13.44
C GLY A 46 -4.97 2.87 12.84
N VAL A 47 -4.10 2.26 12.03
CA VAL A 47 -4.34 1.02 11.29
C VAL A 47 -3.44 -0.07 11.86
N VAL A 48 -4.00 -1.28 12.04
CA VAL A 48 -3.31 -2.49 12.52
C VAL A 48 -3.51 -3.64 11.53
N ASP A 49 -2.74 -4.72 11.71
CA ASP A 49 -2.80 -5.94 10.89
C ASP A 49 -2.78 -5.64 9.39
N HIS A 50 -1.90 -4.73 8.96
CA HIS A 50 -1.85 -4.31 7.56
C HIS A 50 -0.87 -5.14 6.75
N ILE A 51 -1.26 -5.39 5.50
CA ILE A 51 -0.44 -5.95 4.44
C ILE A 51 -0.35 -4.94 3.30
N THR A 52 0.69 -5.08 2.49
CA THR A 52 0.86 -4.29 1.27
C THR A 52 0.71 -5.20 0.06
N VAL A 53 -0.03 -4.74 -0.93
CA VAL A 53 -0.33 -5.45 -2.16
C VAL A 53 0.13 -4.59 -3.34
N LEU A 54 0.82 -5.19 -4.29
CA LEU A 54 1.02 -4.62 -5.61
C LEU A 54 -0.20 -5.00 -6.46
N THR A 55 -0.97 -4.01 -6.92
CA THR A 55 -2.20 -4.23 -7.69
C THR A 55 -1.91 -4.69 -9.11
N ASP A 56 -2.92 -5.13 -9.85
CA ASP A 56 -2.83 -5.43 -11.29
C ASP A 56 -2.48 -4.21 -12.16
N ALA A 57 -2.70 -3.00 -11.62
CA ALA A 57 -2.36 -1.72 -12.25
C ALA A 57 -0.98 -1.17 -11.84
N ASP A 58 -0.13 -2.00 -11.22
CA ASP A 58 1.19 -1.63 -10.70
C ASP A 58 1.15 -0.54 -9.61
N GLU A 59 0.07 -0.50 -8.81
CA GLU A 59 -0.10 0.47 -7.72
C GLU A 59 0.16 -0.18 -6.36
N VAL A 60 0.42 0.64 -5.33
CA VAL A 60 0.63 0.13 -3.97
C VAL A 60 -0.66 0.25 -3.15
N LEU A 61 -1.28 -0.88 -2.86
CA LEU A 61 -2.49 -0.98 -2.07
C LEU A 61 -2.19 -1.49 -0.67
N MET A 62 -2.48 -0.70 0.35
CA MET A 62 -2.53 -1.15 1.73
C MET A 62 -3.91 -1.70 2.07
N LYS A 63 -3.96 -2.89 2.67
CA LYS A 63 -5.16 -3.49 3.27
C LYS A 63 -4.88 -3.72 4.76
N GLY A 64 -5.78 -3.30 5.65
CA GLY A 64 -5.60 -3.46 7.09
C GLY A 64 -6.89 -3.31 7.87
N LYS A 65 -6.80 -3.10 9.19
CA LYS A 65 -7.95 -2.92 10.08
C LYS A 65 -7.85 -1.61 10.85
N CYS A 66 -8.98 -0.94 11.04
CA CYS A 66 -9.08 0.20 11.93
C CYS A 66 -8.88 -0.24 13.38
N ALA A 67 -7.86 0.28 14.07
CA ALA A 67 -7.54 -0.13 15.44
C ALA A 67 -8.68 0.12 16.45
N LYS A 68 -9.54 1.12 16.18
CA LYS A 68 -10.65 1.49 17.07
C LYS A 68 -11.85 0.53 16.99
N CYS A 69 -12.18 0.03 15.80
CA CYS A 69 -13.45 -0.69 15.57
C CYS A 69 -13.29 -2.03 14.84
N GLY A 70 -12.07 -2.40 14.43
CA GLY A 70 -11.78 -3.65 13.75
C GLY A 70 -12.24 -3.74 12.29
N SER A 71 -12.97 -2.74 11.77
CA SER A 71 -13.43 -2.72 10.38
C SER A 71 -12.24 -2.72 9.41
N GLY A 72 -12.38 -3.47 8.32
CA GLY A 72 -11.42 -3.45 7.22
C GLY A 72 -11.31 -2.05 6.61
N VAL A 73 -10.08 -1.65 6.31
CA VAL A 73 -9.75 -0.36 5.68
C VAL A 73 -8.69 -0.58 4.61
N THR A 74 -8.70 0.28 3.60
CA THR A 74 -7.71 0.24 2.52
C THR A 74 -7.20 1.64 2.21
N ARG A 75 -6.00 1.70 1.61
CA ARG A 75 -5.43 2.94 1.08
C ARG A 75 -4.56 2.64 -0.12
N LEU A 76 -4.84 3.33 -1.21
CA LEU A 76 -4.01 3.29 -2.41
C LEU A 76 -2.94 4.39 -2.36
N MET A 77 -1.75 4.06 -2.85
CA MET A 77 -0.67 5.00 -3.13
C MET A 77 -0.27 4.85 -4.59
N LEU A 78 -0.46 5.93 -5.33
CA LEU A 78 -0.06 6.05 -6.74
C LEU A 78 1.37 6.62 -6.81
N ILE A 79 2.18 6.07 -7.71
CA ILE A 79 3.56 6.50 -7.94
C ILE A 79 3.71 6.81 -9.43
N GLU A 80 3.70 8.10 -9.77
CA GLU A 80 3.75 8.57 -11.16
C GLU A 80 5.09 9.21 -11.52
N GLU A 81 5.78 9.86 -10.57
CA GLU A 81 7.00 10.64 -10.80
C GLU A 81 8.29 9.87 -10.50
N ASP A 82 8.32 8.57 -10.75
CA ASP A 82 9.50 7.73 -10.54
C ASP A 82 9.77 6.83 -11.74
N ALA A 83 10.72 7.25 -12.57
CA ALA A 83 11.10 6.54 -13.79
C ALA A 83 11.60 5.11 -13.54
N CYS A 84 12.11 4.82 -12.34
CA CYS A 84 12.64 3.50 -11.97
C CYS A 84 11.61 2.62 -11.25
N PHE A 85 10.41 3.12 -10.98
CA PHE A 85 9.38 2.35 -10.27
C PHE A 85 8.86 1.18 -11.11
N ALA A 86 8.58 1.41 -12.40
CA ALA A 86 8.13 0.35 -13.31
C ALA A 86 9.13 -0.81 -13.44
N ASP A 87 10.43 -0.53 -13.36
CA ASP A 87 11.46 -1.57 -13.43
C ASP A 87 11.51 -2.41 -12.14
N ARG A 88 11.40 -1.78 -10.97
CA ARG A 88 11.27 -2.50 -9.68
C ARG A 88 9.99 -3.35 -9.62
N VAL A 89 8.89 -2.87 -10.20
CA VAL A 89 7.66 -3.66 -10.32
C VAL A 89 7.87 -4.91 -11.18
N LYS A 90 8.50 -4.78 -12.35
CA LYS A 90 8.82 -5.93 -13.21
C LYS A 90 9.72 -6.94 -12.50
N GLU A 91 10.69 -6.47 -11.72
CA GLU A 91 11.55 -7.37 -10.92
C GLU A 91 10.74 -8.19 -9.91
N ILE A 92 9.70 -7.61 -9.31
CA ILE A 92 8.82 -8.35 -8.39
C ILE A 92 7.94 -9.34 -9.14
N ARG A 93 7.36 -8.95 -10.29
CA ARG A 93 6.45 -9.81 -11.05
C ARG A 93 7.13 -11.00 -11.74
N ASN A 94 8.41 -10.87 -12.07
CA ASN A 94 9.18 -11.92 -12.76
C ASN A 94 9.86 -12.91 -11.79
N ASN A 95 9.74 -12.71 -10.47
CA ASN A 95 10.25 -13.59 -9.42
C ASN A 95 9.13 -14.45 -8.83
#